data_AF-A0A916IQR7-F1
#
_entry.id   AF-A0A916IQR7-F1
#
_cell.length_a   1.000
_cell.length_b   1.000
_cell.length_c   1.000
_cell.angle_alpha   90.00
_cell.angle_beta   90.00
_cell.angle_gamma   90.00
#
_symmetry.space_group_name_H-M   'P 1'
#
loop_
_entity.id
_entity.type
_entity.pdbx_description
1 polymer ?
#
loop_
_entity_poly.entity_id
_entity_poly.type
_entity_poly.pdbx_seq_one_letter_code
_entity_poly.pdbx_strand_id
1 'polypeptide(L)' 'MTQGEAIARQAARENLQRELLRELQLAHRIIRNALAVMTPEQKSEWAARNILSGSDSESTTRAHEREAVIAKAFGSEM' A
#
# COMPACT_ATOMS: atom_id res chain seq x y z
N MET A 1 -22.52 18.97 17.66
CA MET A 1 -21.19 18.36 17.76
C MET A 1 -20.36 19.26 18.66
N THR A 2 -19.87 18.77 19.79
CA THR A 2 -19.06 19.58 20.72
C THR A 2 -17.61 19.67 20.23
N GLN A 3 -16.86 20.65 20.72
CA GLN A 3 -15.43 20.76 20.42
C GLN A 3 -14.66 19.49 20.85
N GLY A 4 -15.05 18.87 21.96
CA GLY A 4 -14.48 17.59 22.41
C GLY A 4 -14.77 16.42 21.45
N GLU A 5 -15.99 16.34 20.92
CA GLU A 5 -16.35 15.31 19.91
C GLU A 5 -15.59 15.50 18.60
N ALA A 6 -15.38 16.74 18.17
CA ALA A 6 -14.61 17.04 16.96
C ALA A 6 -13.14 16.63 17.10
N ILE A 7 -12.52 16.92 18.24
CA ILE A 7 -11.13 16.51 18.54
C ILE A 7 -11.01 14.98 18.56
N ALA A 8 -11.94 14.30 19.24
CA ALA A 8 -11.94 12.83 19.32
C ALA A 8 -12.08 12.18 17.94
N ARG A 9 -12.96 12.71 17.06
CA ARG A 9 -13.11 12.24 15.68
C ARG A 9 -11.85 12.47 14.85
N GLN A 10 -11.21 13.62 15.00
CA GLN A 10 -9.96 13.93 14.31
C GLN A 10 -8.83 12.98 14.73
N ALA A 11 -8.64 12.78 16.03
CA ALA A 11 -7.64 11.85 16.55
C ALA A 11 -7.89 10.40 16.09
N ALA A 12 -9.15 9.96 16.06
CA ALA A 12 -9.52 8.63 15.55
C ALA A 12 -9.17 8.48 14.05
N ARG A 13 -9.41 9.53 13.25
CA ARG A 13 -9.06 9.55 11.83
C ARG A 13 -7.55 9.47 11.62
N GLU A 14 -6.77 10.23 12.39
CA GLU A 14 -5.31 10.20 12.33
C GLU A 14 -4.74 8.85 12.75
N ASN A 15 -5.30 8.23 13.78
CA ASN A 15 -4.92 6.88 14.19
C ASN A 15 -5.17 5.87 13.08
N LEU A 16 -6.36 5.89 12.48
CA LEU A 16 -6.71 5.02 11.36
C LEU A 16 -5.77 5.24 10.16
N GLN A 17 -5.44 6.49 9.83
CA GLN A 17 -4.52 6.79 8.74
C GLN A 17 -3.12 6.21 8.99
N ARG A 18 -2.62 6.28 10.23
CA ARG A 18 -1.32 5.69 10.61
C ARG A 18 -1.34 4.17 10.51
N GLU A 19 -2.42 3.53 10.96
CA GLU A 19 -2.60 2.08 10.86
C GLU A 19 -2.64 1.62 9.40
N LEU A 20 -3.45 2.26 8.56
CA LEU A 20 -3.55 1.93 7.14
C LEU A 20 -2.22 2.15 6.40
N LEU A 21 -1.48 3.23 6.72
CA LEU A 21 -0.15 3.45 6.17
C LEU A 21 0.81 2.32 6.58
N ARG A 22 0.75 1.87 7.83
CA ARG A 22 1.58 0.77 8.31
C ARG A 22 1.27 -0.53 7.59
N GLU A 23 0.00 -0.86 7.42
CA GLU A 23 -0.42 -2.04 6.67
C GLU A 23 0.03 -1.98 5.21
N LEU A 24 -0.07 -0.82 4.55
CA LEU A 24 0.42 -0.63 3.18
C LEU A 24 1.93 -0.88 3.06
N GLN A 25 2.72 -0.41 4.04
CA GLN A 25 4.16 -0.66 4.09
C GLN A 25 4.49 -2.15 4.27
N LEU A 26 3.77 -2.84 5.16
CA LEU A 26 3.95 -4.27 5.38
C LEU A 26 3.60 -5.05 4.11
N ALA A 27 2.48 -4.74 3.47
CA ALA A 27 2.09 -5.34 2.20
C ALA A 27 3.15 -5.12 1.11
N HIS A 28 3.70 -3.91 0.98
CA HIS A 28 4.78 -3.63 0.03
C HIS A 28 6.00 -4.54 0.26
N ARG A 29 6.44 -4.69 1.53
CA ARG A 29 7.58 -5.55 1.89
C ARG A 29 7.30 -7.02 1.62
N ILE A 30 6.12 -7.52 2.01
CA ILE A 30 5.72 -8.91 1.78
C ILE A 30 5.72 -9.22 0.27
N ILE A 31 5.14 -8.34 -0.54
CA ILE A 31 5.10 -8.52 -2.00
C ILE A 31 6.52 -8.47 -2.59
N ARG A 32 7.38 -7.55 -2.16
CA ARG A 32 8.78 -7.52 -2.62
C ARG A 32 9.53 -8.79 -2.26
N ASN A 33 9.38 -9.29 -1.03
CA ASN A 33 10.02 -10.53 -0.59
C ASN A 33 9.52 -11.73 -1.40
N ALA A 34 8.21 -11.80 -1.66
CA ALA A 34 7.63 -12.86 -2.50
C ALA A 34 8.21 -12.82 -3.92
N LEU A 35 8.27 -11.63 -4.55
CA LEU A 35 8.86 -11.47 -5.88
C LEU A 35 10.36 -11.79 -5.91
N ALA A 36 11.10 -11.58 -4.82
CA ALA A 36 12.53 -11.88 -4.75
C ALA A 36 12.83 -13.39 -4.81
N VAL A 37 11.92 -14.23 -4.32
CA VAL A 37 12.11 -15.69 -4.27
C VAL A 37 11.40 -16.45 -5.40
N MET A 38 10.54 -15.77 -6.17
CA MET A 38 9.83 -16.36 -7.30
C MET A 38 10.71 -16.51 -8.55
N THR A 39 10.51 -17.62 -9.26
CA THR A 39 10.99 -17.81 -10.64
C THR A 39 10.33 -16.83 -11.61
N PRO A 40 10.93 -16.57 -12.79
CA PRO A 40 10.32 -15.73 -13.82
C PRO A 40 8.91 -16.19 -14.21
N GLU A 41 8.67 -17.49 -14.34
CA GLU A 41 7.38 -18.06 -14.73
C GLU A 41 6.33 -17.81 -13.65
N GLN A 42 6.69 -17.96 -12.37
CA GLN A 42 5.81 -17.64 -11.25
C GLN A 42 5.47 -16.15 -11.18
N LYS A 43 6.39 -15.26 -11.55
CA LYS A 43 6.13 -13.81 -11.64
C LYS A 43 5.11 -13.50 -12.75
N SER A 44 5.21 -14.18 -13.88
CA SER A 44 4.25 -14.06 -14.99
C SER A 44 2.86 -14.61 -14.64
N GLU A 45 2.78 -15.68 -13.85
CA GLU A 45 1.49 -16.18 -13.37
C GLU A 45 0.89 -15.23 -12.32
N TRP A 46 1.70 -14.74 -11.38
CA TRP A 46 1.29 -13.74 -10.40
C TRP A 46 0.75 -12.46 -11.08
N ALA A 47 1.44 -12.01 -12.13
CA ALA A 47 1.02 -10.93 -13.00
C ALA A 47 -0.38 -11.13 -13.58
N ALA A 48 -0.59 -12.28 -14.22
CA ALA A 48 -1.87 -12.63 -14.83
C ALA A 48 -3.00 -12.67 -13.79
N ARG A 49 -2.73 -13.21 -12.59
CA ARG A 49 -3.70 -13.24 -11.50
C ARG A 49 -4.08 -11.85 -10.99
N ASN A 50 -3.13 -10.94 -10.87
CA ASN A 50 -3.44 -9.55 -10.48
C ASN A 50 -4.35 -8.87 -11.51
N ILE A 51 -4.12 -9.13 -12.80
CA ILE A 51 -4.98 -8.62 -13.87
C ILE A 51 -6.40 -9.20 -13.74
N LEU A 52 -6.51 -10.52 -13.57
CA LEU A 52 -7.80 -11.18 -13.41
C LEU A 52 -8.57 -10.72 -12.17
N SER A 53 -7.87 -10.31 -11.11
CA SER A 53 -8.48 -9.77 -9.89
C SER A 53 -8.82 -8.27 -9.96
N GLY A 54 -8.71 -7.63 -11.13
CA GLY A 54 -8.92 -6.18 -11.29
C GLY A 54 -7.94 -5.34 -10.48
N SER A 55 -6.78 -5.92 -10.18
CA SER A 55 -5.66 -5.28 -9.49
C SER A 55 -4.54 -4.99 -10.48
N ASP A 56 -4.87 -4.88 -11.77
CA ASP A 56 -3.99 -4.37 -12.80
C ASP A 56 -3.77 -2.87 -12.63
N SER A 57 -2.59 -2.45 -13.03
CA SER A 57 -2.19 -1.06 -13.05
C SER A 57 -1.09 -0.89 -14.09
N GLU A 58 -0.52 0.31 -14.22
CA GLU A 58 0.59 0.56 -15.16
C GLU A 58 1.80 -0.35 -14.89
N SER A 59 1.92 -0.89 -13.66
CA SER A 59 2.88 -1.94 -13.34
C SER A 59 2.19 -3.22 -12.88
N THR A 60 2.61 -4.35 -13.45
CA THR A 60 2.08 -5.70 -13.24
C THR A 60 1.99 -6.17 -11.77
N THR A 61 2.77 -5.56 -10.87
CA THR A 61 2.78 -5.86 -9.43
C THR A 61 2.32 -4.68 -8.57
N ARG A 62 1.95 -3.56 -9.19
CA ARG A 62 1.63 -2.27 -8.56
C ARG A 62 2.69 -1.75 -7.59
N ALA A 63 3.95 -2.18 -7.75
CA ALA A 63 5.01 -1.89 -6.80
C ALA A 63 5.30 -0.38 -6.72
N HIS A 64 5.41 0.27 -7.88
CA HIS A 64 5.68 1.71 -8.00
C HIS A 64 4.56 2.57 -7.43
N GLU A 65 3.30 2.16 -7.62
CA GLU A 65 2.15 2.87 -7.04
C GLU A 65 2.13 2.81 -5.52
N ARG A 66 2.37 1.63 -4.94
CA ARG A 66 2.46 1.51 -3.47
C ARG A 66 3.60 2.34 -2.91
N GLU A 67 4.76 2.33 -3.58
CA GLU A 67 5.92 3.14 -3.21
C GLU A 67 5.61 4.65 -3.28
N ALA A 68 4.94 5.11 -4.33
CA ALA A 68 4.54 6.50 -4.49
C ALA A 68 3.53 6.95 -3.41
N VAL A 69 2.54 6.11 -3.07
CA VAL A 69 1.57 6.42 -1.99
C VAL A 69 2.27 6.48 -0.64
N ILE A 70 3.20 5.57 -0.36
CA ILE A 70 4.00 5.59 0.87
C ILE A 70 4.86 6.86 0.89
N ALA A 71 5.61 7.16 -0.16
CA ALA A 71 6.46 8.36 -0.23
C ALA A 71 5.65 9.65 -0.04
N LYS A 72 4.51 9.79 -0.71
CA LYS A 72 3.60 10.92 -0.54
C LYS A 72 3.09 11.06 0.91
N ALA A 73 2.85 9.94 1.59
CA ALA A 73 2.39 9.94 2.98
C ALA A 73 3.49 10.36 3.98
N PHE A 74 4.77 10.24 3.61
CA PHE A 74 5.89 10.76 4.39
C PHE A 74 6.20 12.23 4.10
N GLY A 75 5.58 12.82 3.07
CA GLY A 75 5.98 14.13 2.55
C GLY A 75 7.26 14.02 1.73
N SER A 76 7.42 14.91 0.73
CA SER A 76 8.71 15.13 0.08
C SER A 76 9.72 15.69 1.10
N GLU A 77 10.26 14.83 1.95
CA GLU A 77 11.41 15.10 2.80
C GLU A 77 12.42 13.97 2.60
N MET A 78 13.08 14.01 1.44
CA MET A 78 14.51 13.70 1.31
C MET A 78 15.14 14.75 0.40
#